data_AF-A0A662KU62-F1
#
_entry.id   AF-A0A662KU62-F1
#
_cell.length_a   1.000
_cell.length_b   1.000
_cell.length_c   1.000
_cell.angle_alpha   90.00
_cell.angle_beta   90.00
_cell.angle_gamma   90.00
#
_symmetry.space_group_name_H-M   'P 1'
#
loop_
_entity.id
_entity.type
_entity.pdbx_description
1 polymer ?
#
loop_
_entity_poly.entity_id
_entity_poly.type
_entity_poly.pdbx_seq_one_letter_code
_entity_poly.pdbx_strand_id
1 'polypeptide(L)' 'ILDFAFPKEKLNIECDGEYWHEKCKNPEEDKERDEFLKSKGWYVLRFRSKEIKENLPEILETIRLKIKELRLI' A
#
# COMPACT_ATOMS: atom_id res chain seq x y z
N ILE A 1 6.36 -3.63 -8.89
CA ILE A 1 7.09 -2.50 -8.26
C ILE A 1 6.24 -2.04 -7.08
N LEU A 2 6.88 -1.64 -5.97
CA LEU A 2 6.21 -1.08 -4.78
C LEU A 2 6.49 0.42 -4.77
N ASP A 3 5.52 1.27 -4.41
CA ASP A 3 5.74 2.72 -4.36
C ASP A 3 6.59 3.09 -3.14
N PHE A 4 6.20 2.59 -1.97
CA PHE A 4 6.99 2.71 -0.75
C PHE A 4 6.98 1.39 0.03
N ALA A 5 8.14 1.03 0.57
CA ALA A 5 8.30 -0.19 1.35
C ALA A 5 9.02 0.10 2.66
N PHE A 6 8.54 -0.54 3.72
CA PHE A 6 9.16 -0.65 5.03
C PHE A 6 9.52 -2.13 5.26
N PRO A 7 10.70 -2.60 4.83
CA PRO A 7 11.02 -4.03 4.79
C PRO A 7 11.10 -4.68 6.18
N LYS A 8 11.49 -3.93 7.21
CA LYS A 8 11.58 -4.44 8.58
C LYS A 8 10.20 -4.83 9.11
N GLU A 9 9.20 -4.00 8.84
CA GLU A 9 7.80 -4.21 9.23
C GLU A 9 7.02 -5.02 8.18
N LYS A 10 7.66 -5.37 7.04
CA LYS A 10 7.02 -5.96 5.86
C LYS A 10 5.76 -5.17 5.44
N LEU A 11 5.86 -3.85 5.38
CA LEU A 11 4.75 -2.99 5.00
C LEU A 11 5.00 -2.37 3.63
N ASN A 12 4.07 -2.59 2.71
CA ASN A 12 3.98 -1.93 1.40
C ASN A 12 2.93 -0.82 1.48
N ILE A 13 3.23 0.34 0.89
CA ILE A 13 2.29 1.44 0.73
C ILE A 13 2.22 1.76 -0.77
N GLU A 14 1.01 1.75 -1.30
CA GLU A 14 0.72 2.02 -2.71
C GLU A 14 -0.16 3.27 -2.84
N CYS A 15 0.19 4.12 -3.80
CA CYS A 15 -0.55 5.32 -4.16
C CYS A 15 -1.29 5.06 -5.46
N ASP A 16 -2.54 4.63 -5.38
CA ASP A 16 -3.35 4.28 -6.54
C ASP A 16 -3.74 5.55 -7.29
N GLY A 17 -3.15 5.74 -8.48
CA GLY A 17 -3.55 6.76 -9.44
C GLY A 17 -4.72 6.24 -10.26
N GLU A 18 -5.95 6.44 -9.79
CA GLU A 18 -7.19 6.00 -10.48
C GLU A 18 -7.15 6.28 -12.01
N TYR A 19 -6.50 7.37 -12.42
CA TYR A 19 -6.38 7.77 -13.82
C TYR A 19 -5.47 6.89 -14.72
N TRP A 20 -4.43 6.26 -14.17
CA TRP A 20 -3.52 5.38 -14.93
C TRP A 20 -3.85 3.90 -14.81
N HIS A 21 -4.74 3.53 -13.87
CA HIS A 21 -5.03 2.13 -13.55
C HIS A 21 -6.10 1.48 -14.45
N GLU A 22 -7.01 2.22 -15.07
CA GLU A 22 -8.09 1.61 -15.86
C GLU A 22 -7.68 1.18 -17.28
N LYS A 23 -6.58 1.70 -17.86
CA LYS A 23 -6.24 1.45 -19.28
C LYS A 23 -5.08 0.48 -19.54
N CYS A 24 -4.22 0.20 -18.57
CA CYS A 24 -2.98 -0.56 -18.81
C CYS A 24 -2.65 -1.60 -17.74
N LYS A 25 -3.50 -1.82 -16.73
CA LYS A 25 -3.21 -2.78 -15.66
C LYS A 25 -3.73 -4.16 -16.03
N ASN A 26 -2.85 -5.16 -15.93
CA ASN A 26 -3.27 -6.56 -15.95
C ASN A 26 -3.77 -6.93 -14.54
N PRO A 27 -5.09 -7.12 -14.32
CA PRO A 27 -5.65 -7.35 -12.99
C PRO A 27 -5.10 -8.63 -12.34
N GLU A 28 -4.71 -9.59 -13.16
CA GLU A 28 -4.15 -10.88 -12.74
C GLU A 28 -2.76 -10.70 -12.12
N GLU A 29 -1.88 -9.93 -12.75
CA GLU A 29 -0.52 -9.64 -12.22
C GLU A 29 -0.56 -8.87 -10.90
N ASP A 30 -1.51 -7.95 -10.75
CA ASP A 30 -1.71 -7.19 -9.53
C ASP A 30 -2.20 -8.09 -8.39
N LYS A 31 -3.14 -9.00 -8.70
CA LYS A 31 -3.64 -9.99 -7.76
C LYS A 31 -2.53 -10.97 -7.35
N GLU A 32 -1.76 -11.49 -8.30
CA GLU A 32 -0.63 -12.38 -8.02
C GLU A 32 0.43 -11.70 -7.15
N ARG A 33 0.72 -10.42 -7.40
CA ARG A 33 1.64 -9.64 -6.55
C ARG A 33 1.11 -9.52 -5.12
N ASP A 34 -0.16 -9.17 -4.96
CA ASP A 34 -0.78 -9.01 -3.65
C ASP A 34 -0.81 -10.33 -2.88
N GLU A 35 -1.16 -11.43 -3.54
CA GLU A 35 -1.14 -12.78 -2.97
C GLU A 35 0.28 -13.21 -2.59
N PHE A 36 1.27 -12.94 -3.46
CA PHE A 36 2.66 -13.21 -3.18
C PHE A 36 3.15 -12.44 -1.95
N LEU A 37 2.89 -11.13 -1.88
CA LEU A 37 3.26 -10.28 -0.75
C LEU A 37 2.62 -10.78 0.54
N LYS A 38 1.30 -11.06 0.52
CA LYS A 38 0.59 -11.65 1.67
C LYS A 38 1.21 -12.99 2.11
N SER A 39 1.54 -13.87 1.16
CA SER A 39 2.19 -15.16 1.46
C SER A 39 3.56 -15.01 2.13
N LYS A 40 4.25 -13.88 1.92
CA LYS A 40 5.52 -13.54 2.56
C LYS A 40 5.36 -12.76 3.87
N GLY A 41 4.12 -12.56 4.32
CA GLY A 41 3.75 -11.84 5.53
C GLY A 41 3.82 -10.33 5.38
N TRP A 42 3.65 -9.81 4.16
CA TRP A 42 3.57 -8.37 3.95
C TRP A 42 2.16 -7.85 4.14
N TYR A 43 2.08 -6.67 4.76
CA TYR A 43 0.90 -5.82 4.79
C TYR A 43 0.93 -4.86 3.62
N VAL A 44 -0.23 -4.58 3.02
CA VAL A 44 -0.37 -3.61 1.93
C VAL A 44 -1.38 -2.56 2.34
N LEU A 45 -0.99 -1.29 2.36
CA LEU A 45 -1.88 -0.14 2.50
C LEU A 45 -1.95 0.56 1.15
N ARG A 46 -3.16 0.80 0.65
CA ARG A 46 -3.38 1.45 -0.64
C ARG A 46 -4.25 2.68 -0.46
N PHE A 47 -3.79 3.81 -0.97
CA PHE A 47 -4.48 5.09 -0.89
C PHE A 47 -4.72 5.65 -2.29
N ARG A 48 -5.95 6.07 -2.59
CA ARG A 48 -6.29 6.72 -3.85
C ARG A 48 -5.70 8.10 -3.88
N SER A 49 -5.33 8.56 -5.08
CA SER A 49 -4.83 9.93 -5.29
C SER A 49 -5.77 11.02 -4.75
N LYS A 50 -7.08 10.78 -4.78
CA LYS A 50 -8.08 11.70 -4.21
C LYS A 50 -7.98 11.77 -2.68
N GLU A 51 -7.91 10.63 -1.99
CA GLU A 51 -7.76 10.56 -0.53
C GLU A 51 -6.47 11.25 -0.07
N ILE A 52 -5.37 11.07 -0.82
CA ILE A 52 -4.08 11.73 -0.56
C ILE A 52 -4.21 13.26 -0.66
N LYS A 53 -4.95 13.77 -1.64
CA LYS A 53 -5.16 15.21 -1.81
C LYS A 53 -6.11 15.79 -0.78
N GLU A 54 -7.12 15.05 -0.38
CA GLU A 54 -8.18 15.52 0.53
C GLU A 54 -7.73 15.46 2.00
N ASN A 55 -6.99 14.43 2.40
CA ASN A 55 -6.59 14.26 3.80
C ASN A 55 -5.24 13.55 4.00
N LEU A 56 -4.17 14.20 3.52
CA LEU A 56 -2.80 13.73 3.76
C LEU A 56 -2.48 13.51 5.26
N PRO A 57 -2.87 14.39 6.21
CA PRO A 57 -2.56 14.17 7.63
C PRO A 57 -3.12 12.85 8.19
N GLU A 58 -4.35 12.48 7.84
CA GLU A 58 -4.98 11.23 8.29
C GLU A 58 -4.28 9.99 7.71
N ILE A 59 -3.86 10.06 6.45
CA ILE A 59 -3.09 8.98 5.80
C ILE A 59 -1.75 8.78 6.50
N LEU A 60 -1.04 9.86 6.77
CA LEU A 60 0.24 9.79 7.49
C LEU A 60 0.06 9.20 8.89
N GLU A 61 -1.01 9.57 9.60
CA GLU A 61 -1.31 9.01 10.91
C GLU A 61 -1.66 7.51 10.84
N THR A 62 -2.42 7.10 9.82
CA THR A 62 -2.73 5.69 9.56
C THR A 62 -1.46 4.87 9.34
N ILE A 63 -0.53 5.37 8.51
CA ILE A 63 0.76 4.73 8.26
C ILE A 63 1.58 4.65 9.55
N ARG A 64 1.65 5.73 10.32
CA ARG A 64 2.40 5.80 11.58
C ARG A 64 1.86 4.79 12.60
N LEU A 65 0.55 4.72 12.77
CA LEU A 65 -0.10 3.76 13.67
C LEU A 65 0.15 2.33 13.22
N LYS A 66 0.08 2.06 11.90
CA LYS A 66 0.36 0.72 11.38
C LYS A 66 1.79 0.29 11.63
N ILE A 67 2.77 1.15 11.39
CA ILE A 67 4.18 0.87 11.68
C ILE A 67 4.37 0.60 13.19
N LYS A 68 3.71 1.37 14.06
CA LYS A 68 3.78 1.15 15.51
C LYS A 68 3.20 -0.22 15.90
N GLU A 69 2.04 -0.58 15.38
CA GLU A 69 1.41 -1.90 15.58
C GLU A 69 2.38 -3.03 15.18
N LEU A 70 2.96 -2.94 13.98
CA LEU A 70 3.85 -3.97 13.43
C LEU A 70 5.20 -4.09 14.15
N ARG A 71 5.58 -3.09 14.95
CA ARG A 71 6.81 -3.10 15.78
C ARG A 71 6.58 -3.61 17.20
N LEU A 72 5.32 -3.72 17.63
CA LEU A 72 4.96 -4.22 18.96
C LEU A 72 4.76 -5.75 18.97
N ILE A 73 4.75 -6.36 17.79
CA ILE A 73 4.74 -7.81 17.54
C ILE A 73 6.20 -8.26 17.38
#